data_AF-V2XSI0-F1
#
_entry.id   AF-V2XSI0-F1
#
_cell.length_a   1.000
_cell.length_b   1.000
_cell.length_c   1.000
_cell.angle_alpha   90.00
_cell.angle_beta   90.00
_cell.angle_gamma   90.00
#
_symmetry.space_group_name_H-M   'P 1'
#
loop_
_entity.id
_entity.type
_entity.pdbx_description
1 polymer ?
#
loop_
_entity_poly.entity_id
_entity_poly.type
_entity_poly.pdbx_seq_one_letter_code
_entity_poly.pdbx_strand_id
1 'polypeptide(L)'
;MESDPKSASIRITNGGKIKSWVTYALEYLENEENNSNHLFLHTLPAASKSQTNSTSAENATTKHLGNATSAIPRLVTVVEIIKREYIKLLEQKHSSRLTGLHQYNEFGSLEELGMCTSDANVNEEDQRAERLKMALEGKNYPKQKQTPYMKITLSHMELPELVEKGATYQSPLKRKLSKSARARAKKRQKKDEANKQAGPTSVAPASVPS
;
A
#
# COMPACT_ATOMS: atom_id res chain seq x y z
N MET A 1 11.86 14.32 22.39
CA MET A 1 11.65 14.76 21.00
C MET A 1 11.23 13.52 20.23
N GLU A 2 9.93 13.39 20.02
CA GLU A 2 9.31 12.25 19.35
C GLU A 2 9.57 12.45 17.86
N SER A 3 10.48 11.65 17.30
CA SER A 3 10.78 11.69 15.87
C SER A 3 9.58 11.11 15.12
N ASP A 4 8.93 11.92 14.30
CA ASP A 4 7.82 11.48 13.45
C ASP A 4 8.23 10.21 12.67
N PRO A 5 7.34 9.19 12.61
CA PRO A 5 7.65 7.94 11.92
C PRO A 5 8.01 8.21 10.46
N LYS A 6 9.13 7.63 10.01
CA LYS A 6 9.68 7.84 8.68
C LYS A 6 8.85 7.07 7.64
N SER A 7 7.75 7.66 7.20
CA SER A 7 6.87 7.07 6.18
C SER A 7 7.46 7.21 4.78
N ALA A 8 7.54 6.10 4.04
CA ALA A 8 7.89 6.12 2.63
C ALA A 8 6.64 6.29 1.74
N SER A 9 6.83 6.92 0.58
CA SER A 9 5.75 7.17 -0.39
C SER A 9 6.19 6.81 -1.80
N ILE A 10 5.32 6.09 -2.53
CA ILE A 10 5.51 5.66 -3.91
C ILE A 10 4.38 6.21 -4.79
N ARG A 11 4.73 7.04 -5.77
CA ARG A 11 3.80 7.47 -6.81
C ARG A 11 3.72 6.44 -7.92
N ILE A 12 2.52 5.92 -8.19
CA ILE A 12 2.23 5.05 -9.32
C ILE A 12 1.87 5.88 -10.54
N THR A 13 2.56 5.64 -11.65
CA THR A 13 2.36 6.34 -12.94
C THR A 13 2.18 5.33 -14.07
N ASN A 14 1.68 5.76 -15.22
CA ASN A 14 1.50 4.84 -16.37
C ASN A 14 2.84 4.36 -16.96
N GLY A 15 3.87 5.21 -16.95
CA GLY A 15 5.18 4.90 -17.54
C GLY A 15 6.17 4.18 -16.61
N GLY A 16 5.92 4.11 -15.30
CA GLY A 16 6.88 3.50 -14.37
C GLY A 16 6.87 1.97 -14.38
N LYS A 17 7.98 1.35 -14.00
CA LYS A 17 8.15 -0.12 -14.03
C LYS A 17 7.62 -0.76 -12.75
N ILE A 18 6.62 -1.65 -12.87
CA ILE A 18 6.00 -2.37 -11.74
C ILE A 18 7.05 -3.06 -10.87
N LYS A 19 8.00 -3.78 -11.48
CA LYS A 19 9.06 -4.51 -10.76
C LYS A 19 9.84 -3.59 -9.81
N SER A 20 10.16 -2.37 -10.24
CA SER A 20 10.93 -1.42 -9.44
C SER A 20 10.16 -0.99 -8.19
N TRP A 21 8.87 -0.66 -8.31
CA TRP A 21 8.05 -0.31 -7.15
C TRP A 21 7.86 -1.48 -6.20
N VAL A 22 7.65 -2.69 -6.73
CA VAL A 22 7.48 -3.90 -5.92
C VAL A 22 8.76 -4.22 -5.15
N THR A 23 9.92 -4.22 -5.81
CA THR A 23 11.21 -4.46 -5.15
C THR A 23 11.47 -3.47 -4.03
N TYR A 24 11.34 -2.17 -4.31
CA TYR A 24 11.52 -1.12 -3.30
C TYR A 24 10.54 -1.26 -2.14
N ALA A 25 9.26 -1.56 -2.42
CA ALA A 25 8.25 -1.74 -1.38
C ALA A 25 8.54 -2.92 -0.47
N LEU A 26 8.98 -4.06 -1.03
CA LEU A 26 9.32 -5.25 -0.25
C LEU A 26 10.56 -5.02 0.61
N GLU A 27 11.61 -4.40 0.06
CA GLU A 27 12.81 -4.00 0.82
C GLU A 27 12.45 -3.06 1.98
N TYR A 28 11.59 -2.08 1.72
CA TYR A 28 11.16 -1.12 2.75
C TYR A 28 10.37 -1.81 3.88
N LEU A 29 9.42 -2.68 3.54
CA LEU A 29 8.56 -3.40 4.48
C LEU A 29 9.29 -4.52 5.23
N GLU A 30 10.39 -5.02 4.69
CA GLU A 30 11.18 -6.06 5.33
C GLU A 30 12.12 -5.52 6.41
N ASN A 31 12.53 -4.26 6.30
CA ASN A 31 13.43 -3.65 7.28
C ASN A 31 12.73 -3.48 8.64
N GLU A 32 13.26 -4.13 9.68
CA GLU A 32 12.67 -4.14 11.02
C GLU A 32 12.59 -2.76 11.66
N GLU A 33 13.52 -1.86 11.31
CA GLU A 33 13.49 -0.46 11.75
C GLU A 33 12.24 0.29 11.25
N ASN A 34 11.62 -0.22 10.18
CA ASN A 34 10.40 0.32 9.59
C ASN A 34 9.13 -0.39 10.06
N ASN A 35 9.19 -1.26 11.07
CA ASN A 35 8.01 -2.00 11.52
C ASN A 35 6.89 -1.07 12.06
N SER A 36 7.27 0.08 12.64
CA SER A 36 6.33 1.14 13.04
C SER A 36 5.93 2.07 11.90
N ASN A 37 6.65 2.02 10.77
CA ASN A 37 6.41 2.89 9.64
C ASN A 37 5.43 2.23 8.67
N HIS A 38 4.76 3.06 7.88
CA HIS A 38 3.80 2.64 6.87
C HIS A 38 4.24 3.10 5.49
N LEU A 39 3.88 2.30 4.48
CA LEU A 39 4.17 2.58 3.09
C LEU A 39 2.94 3.16 2.39
N PHE A 40 3.08 4.35 1.84
CA PHE A 40 2.05 4.98 1.02
C PHE A 40 2.27 4.67 -0.46
N LEU A 41 1.21 4.26 -1.15
CA LEU A 41 1.17 4.16 -2.60
C LEU A 41 0.01 5.00 -3.13
N HIS A 42 0.26 5.89 -4.07
CA HIS A 42 -0.78 6.83 -4.52
C HIS A 42 -0.70 7.15 -6.02
N THR A 43 -1.81 7.68 -6.55
CA THR A 43 -1.88 8.19 -7.93
C THR A 43 -1.86 9.71 -8.05
N LEU A 44 -1.67 10.44 -6.94
CA LEU A 44 -1.55 11.90 -6.96
C LEU A 44 -0.48 12.37 -7.98
N PRO A 45 -0.73 13.49 -8.69
CA PRO A 45 0.23 14.06 -9.62
C PRO A 45 1.54 14.45 -8.92
N ALA A 46 2.60 14.64 -9.71
CA ALA A 46 3.83 15.19 -9.15
C ALA A 46 3.55 16.59 -8.60
N ALA A 47 3.94 16.86 -7.35
CA ALA A 47 3.98 18.23 -6.85
C ALA A 47 4.93 19.00 -7.76
N SER A 48 4.40 19.92 -8.56
CA SER A 48 5.18 20.82 -9.40
C SER A 48 6.01 21.71 -8.48
N LYS A 49 7.27 21.33 -8.25
CA LYS A 49 8.28 22.35 -8.00
C LYS A 49 8.30 23.18 -9.27
N SER A 50 7.99 24.47 -9.16
CA SER A 50 7.99 25.44 -10.26
C SER A 50 9.19 25.19 -11.19
N GLN A 51 8.97 24.51 -12.32
CA GLN A 51 9.98 24.22 -13.33
C GLN A 51 9.32 24.18 -14.70
N THR A 52 9.33 25.36 -15.32
CA THR A 52 9.73 25.66 -16.69
C THR A 52 9.70 24.51 -17.71
N ASN A 53 8.83 24.67 -18.71
CA ASN A 53 8.91 24.16 -20.08
C ASN A 53 9.31 22.69 -20.26
N SER A 54 8.30 21.81 -20.30
CA SER A 54 8.37 20.60 -21.12
C SER A 54 7.25 20.69 -22.16
N THR A 55 7.61 21.24 -23.33
CA THR A 55 6.83 21.20 -24.56
C THR A 55 6.58 19.75 -24.95
N SER A 56 5.35 19.28 -24.73
CA SER A 56 4.81 18.11 -25.43
C SER A 56 3.35 18.42 -25.73
N ALA A 57 3.19 19.33 -26.68
CA ALA A 57 1.93 19.57 -27.36
C ALA A 57 1.80 18.51 -28.47
N GLU A 58 1.09 17.42 -28.20
CA GLU A 58 0.60 16.54 -29.26
C GLU A 58 -0.83 16.06 -28.95
N ASN A 59 -1.76 16.54 -29.80
CA ASN A 59 -3.02 15.92 -30.20
C ASN A 59 -4.12 15.68 -29.15
N ALA A 60 -4.81 16.77 -28.81
CA ALA A 60 -6.09 16.78 -28.11
C ALA A 60 -7.27 16.42 -29.03
N THR A 61 -7.58 15.13 -29.22
CA THR A 61 -8.90 14.70 -29.74
C THR A 61 -9.49 13.44 -29.08
N THR A 62 -8.86 12.90 -28.04
CA THR A 62 -9.49 11.86 -27.21
C THR A 62 -9.59 12.36 -25.78
N LYS A 63 -10.75 12.12 -25.14
CA LYS A 63 -11.01 12.46 -23.73
C LYS A 63 -10.05 11.66 -22.84
N HIS A 64 -8.80 12.09 -22.74
CA HIS A 64 -7.78 11.43 -21.96
C HIS A 64 -8.16 11.60 -20.49
N LEU A 65 -8.51 10.49 -19.82
CA LEU A 65 -8.65 10.48 -18.36
C LEU A 65 -7.38 11.09 -17.75
N GLY A 66 -7.53 11.90 -16.71
CA GLY A 66 -6.39 12.46 -15.99
C GLY A 66 -5.37 11.36 -15.63
N ASN A 67 -4.08 11.68 -15.67
CA ASN A 67 -3.01 10.71 -15.40
C ASN A 67 -3.17 10.01 -14.04
N ALA A 68 -3.74 10.71 -13.05
CA ALA A 68 -4.07 10.14 -11.74
C ALA A 68 -5.14 9.04 -11.81
N THR A 69 -6.20 9.26 -12.58
CA THR A 69 -7.31 8.32 -12.71
C THR A 69 -6.92 7.07 -13.51
N SER A 70 -6.19 7.26 -14.61
CA SER A 70 -5.74 6.14 -15.44
C SER A 70 -4.75 5.21 -14.74
N ALA A 71 -4.02 5.71 -13.72
CA ALA A 71 -3.08 4.92 -12.94
C ALA A 71 -3.73 4.06 -11.84
N ILE A 72 -5.01 4.25 -11.49
CA ILE A 72 -5.67 3.55 -10.37
C ILE A 72 -5.68 2.02 -10.53
N PRO A 73 -6.07 1.44 -11.69
CA PRO A 73 -6.04 -0.02 -11.86
C PRO A 73 -4.62 -0.59 -11.71
N ARG A 74 -3.61 0.18 -12.15
CA ARG A 74 -2.20 -0.20 -12.02
C ARG A 74 -1.74 -0.14 -10.56
N LEU A 75 -2.14 0.86 -9.80
CA LEU A 75 -1.87 0.96 -8.36
C LEU A 75 -2.41 -0.28 -7.63
N VAL A 76 -3.66 -0.65 -7.87
CA VAL A 76 -4.26 -1.85 -7.25
C VAL A 76 -3.45 -3.10 -7.62
N THR A 77 -3.08 -3.24 -8.89
CA THR A 77 -2.24 -4.37 -9.35
C THR A 77 -0.91 -4.44 -8.61
N VAL A 78 -0.22 -3.30 -8.44
CA VAL A 78 1.06 -3.22 -7.73
C VAL A 78 0.91 -3.63 -6.26
N VAL A 79 -0.10 -3.10 -5.57
CA VAL A 79 -0.38 -3.43 -4.17
C VAL A 79 -0.68 -4.92 -4.01
N GLU A 80 -1.48 -5.50 -4.90
CA GLU A 80 -1.81 -6.92 -4.86
C GLU A 80 -0.57 -7.82 -5.07
N ILE A 81 0.37 -7.40 -5.92
CA ILE A 81 1.65 -8.09 -6.08
C ILE A 81 2.47 -7.99 -4.79
N ILE A 82 2.61 -6.80 -4.21
CA ILE A 82 3.36 -6.58 -2.96
C ILE A 82 2.82 -7.49 -1.85
N LYS A 83 1.50 -7.51 -1.62
CA LYS A 83 0.89 -8.35 -0.58
C LYS A 83 1.18 -9.83 -0.76
N ARG A 84 1.11 -10.33 -2.00
CA ARG A 84 1.39 -11.75 -2.30
C ARG A 84 2.86 -12.10 -2.11
N GLU A 85 3.76 -11.27 -2.63
CA GLU A 85 5.21 -11.50 -2.52
C GLU A 85 5.69 -11.36 -1.07
N TYR A 86 5.16 -10.41 -0.31
CA TYR A 86 5.50 -10.24 1.10
C TYR A 86 5.18 -11.51 1.92
N ILE A 87 4.01 -12.13 1.73
CA ILE A 87 3.66 -13.39 2.41
C ILE A 87 4.59 -14.54 1.99
N LYS A 88 5.02 -14.58 0.72
CA LYS A 88 6.00 -15.58 0.26
C LYS A 88 7.36 -15.37 0.93
N LEU A 89 7.81 -14.13 1.05
CA LEU A 89 9.07 -13.79 1.75
C LEU A 89 9.02 -14.22 3.22
N LEU A 90 7.90 -13.96 3.91
CA LEU A 90 7.71 -14.41 5.30
C LEU A 90 7.78 -15.94 5.42
N GLU A 91 7.22 -16.67 4.47
CA GLU A 91 7.29 -18.14 4.43
C GLU A 91 8.73 -18.63 4.20
N GLN A 92 9.46 -18.01 3.27
CA GLN A 92 10.85 -18.34 2.97
C GLN A 92 11.79 -18.06 4.14
N LYS A 93 11.55 -16.97 4.88
CA LYS A 93 12.32 -16.62 6.09
C LYS A 93 11.88 -17.35 7.35
N HIS A 94 10.86 -18.21 7.26
CA HIS A 94 10.26 -18.89 8.42
C HIS A 94 9.84 -17.93 9.53
N SER A 95 9.36 -16.73 9.17
CA SER A 95 8.88 -15.76 10.15
C SER A 95 7.69 -16.33 10.91
N SER A 96 7.70 -16.18 12.23
CA SER A 96 6.59 -16.59 13.11
C SER A 96 5.30 -15.82 12.80
N ARG A 97 5.46 -14.58 12.28
CA ARG A 97 4.40 -13.67 11.89
C ARG A 97 3.92 -14.02 10.47
N LEU A 98 3.24 -15.17 10.30
CA LEU A 98 2.60 -15.57 9.03
C LEU A 98 1.33 -14.75 8.72
N THR A 99 1.42 -13.45 8.95
CA THR A 99 0.36 -12.44 8.83
C THR A 99 0.78 -11.46 7.76
N GLY A 100 -0.11 -11.18 6.81
CA GLY A 100 0.13 -10.16 5.80
C GLY A 100 0.12 -8.73 6.36
N LEU A 101 -0.04 -7.79 5.45
CA LEU A 101 -0.08 -6.36 5.74
C LEU A 101 -1.52 -5.88 5.96
N HIS A 102 -1.69 -4.92 6.87
CA HIS A 102 -2.91 -4.14 7.02
C HIS A 102 -3.01 -3.16 5.85
N GLN A 103 -4.21 -2.96 5.32
CA GLN A 103 -4.43 -2.09 4.18
C GLN A 103 -5.52 -1.05 4.49
N TYR A 104 -5.24 0.20 4.14
CA TYR A 104 -6.16 1.33 4.26
C TYR A 104 -6.29 2.01 2.91
N ASN A 105 -7.52 2.14 2.40
CA ASN A 105 -7.80 2.77 1.12
C ASN A 105 -8.45 4.14 1.33
N GLU A 106 -7.88 5.16 0.69
CA GLU A 106 -8.39 6.52 0.66
C GLU A 106 -8.67 6.90 -0.79
N PHE A 107 -9.83 7.53 -1.02
CA PHE A 107 -10.24 8.08 -2.31
C PHE A 107 -10.52 9.56 -2.14
N GLY A 108 -10.19 10.35 -3.15
CA GLY A 108 -10.52 11.78 -3.16
C GLY A 108 -10.50 12.34 -4.57
N SER A 109 -10.73 13.63 -4.68
CA SER A 109 -10.64 14.38 -5.93
C SER A 109 -9.49 15.38 -5.87
N LEU A 110 -8.80 15.60 -6.99
CA LEU A 110 -7.71 16.57 -7.04
C LEU A 110 -8.22 18.00 -6.81
N GLU A 111 -9.46 18.27 -7.22
CA GLU A 111 -10.13 19.56 -7.08
C GLU A 111 -10.37 19.91 -5.60
N GLU A 112 -10.69 18.92 -4.76
CA GLU A 112 -10.82 19.10 -3.30
C GLU A 112 -9.47 19.42 -2.63
N LEU A 113 -8.37 18.91 -3.19
CA LEU A 113 -7.00 19.21 -2.74
C LEU A 113 -6.46 20.54 -3.27
N GLY A 114 -7.25 21.29 -4.05
CA GLY A 114 -6.78 22.50 -4.74
C GLY A 114 -5.77 22.23 -5.87
N MET A 115 -5.62 20.97 -6.29
CA MET A 115 -4.73 20.56 -7.38
C MET A 115 -5.49 20.51 -8.71
N CYS A 116 -6.05 21.65 -9.13
CA CYS A 116 -6.68 21.74 -10.45
C CYS A 116 -5.62 21.65 -11.56
N THR A 117 -5.78 20.70 -12.49
CA THR A 117 -4.90 20.55 -13.67
C THR A 117 -5.22 21.53 -14.80
N SER A 118 -6.17 22.45 -14.58
CA SER A 118 -6.49 23.49 -15.55
C SER A 118 -5.33 24.47 -15.64
N ASP A 119 -4.87 24.71 -16.87
CA ASP A 119 -3.80 25.62 -17.27
C ASP A 119 -3.60 26.76 -16.25
N ALA A 120 -2.48 26.70 -15.53
CA ALA A 120 -2.12 27.57 -14.41
C ALA A 120 -1.91 29.06 -14.79
N ASN A 121 -2.49 29.51 -15.90
CA ASN A 121 -2.35 30.84 -16.47
C ASN A 121 -3.69 31.59 -16.61
N VAL A 122 -4.82 30.99 -16.26
CA VAL A 122 -6.11 31.68 -16.28
C VAL A 122 -6.47 32.09 -14.85
N ASN A 123 -6.64 33.39 -14.64
CA ASN A 123 -7.02 33.99 -13.37
C ASN A 123 -8.25 33.28 -12.78
N GLU A 124 -8.18 32.82 -11.53
CA GLU A 124 -9.27 32.06 -10.88
C GLU A 124 -10.58 32.86 -10.84
N GLU A 125 -10.47 34.18 -10.73
CA GLU A 125 -11.59 35.11 -10.71
C GLU A 125 -12.34 35.14 -12.05
N ASP A 126 -11.61 35.10 -13.17
CA ASP A 126 -12.18 35.07 -14.51
C ASP A 126 -12.93 33.75 -14.76
N GLN A 127 -12.34 32.62 -14.34
CA GLN A 127 -13.03 31.32 -14.44
C GLN A 127 -14.30 31.27 -13.59
N ARG A 128 -14.26 31.88 -12.40
CA ARG A 128 -15.43 31.94 -11.51
C ARG A 128 -16.53 32.80 -12.12
N ALA A 129 -16.19 33.97 -12.65
CA ALA A 129 -17.12 34.86 -13.31
C ALA A 129 -17.77 34.19 -14.54
N GLU A 130 -16.98 33.47 -15.33
CA GLU A 130 -17.48 32.73 -16.48
C GLU A 130 -18.43 31.59 -16.08
N ARG A 131 -18.10 30.83 -15.03
CA ARG A 131 -18.99 29.77 -14.48
C ARG A 131 -20.31 30.35 -13.96
N LEU A 132 -20.26 31.47 -13.25
CA LEU A 132 -21.45 32.17 -12.78
C LEU A 132 -22.29 32.64 -13.96
N LYS A 133 -21.67 33.24 -14.98
CA LYS A 133 -22.35 33.67 -16.21
C LYS A 133 -23.05 32.50 -16.91
N MET A 134 -22.35 31.38 -17.09
CA MET A 134 -22.96 30.16 -17.69
C MET A 134 -24.12 29.62 -16.86
N ALA A 135 -24.00 29.59 -15.53
CA ALA A 135 -25.07 29.14 -14.65
C ALA A 135 -26.31 30.04 -14.73
N LEU A 136 -26.12 31.36 -14.86
CA LEU A 136 -27.20 32.34 -14.96
C LEU A 136 -27.88 32.34 -16.34
N GLU A 137 -27.18 31.96 -17.41
CA GLU A 137 -27.74 31.90 -18.78
C GLU A 137 -28.80 30.80 -18.95
N GLY A 138 -28.87 29.81 -18.07
CA GLY A 138 -29.89 28.75 -18.06
C GLY A 138 -29.86 27.78 -19.25
N LYS A 139 -29.03 28.04 -20.26
CA LYS A 139 -28.86 27.22 -21.46
C LYS A 139 -27.75 26.17 -21.33
N ASN A 140 -26.79 26.37 -20.42
CA ASN A 140 -25.65 25.48 -20.21
C ASN A 140 -25.31 25.33 -18.73
N TYR A 141 -25.74 24.25 -18.09
CA TYR A 141 -25.34 23.95 -16.72
C TYR A 141 -23.83 23.67 -16.65
N PRO A 142 -23.08 24.34 -15.75
CA PRO A 142 -21.66 24.08 -15.59
C PRO A 142 -21.44 22.62 -15.16
N LYS A 143 -20.68 21.87 -15.97
CA LYS A 143 -20.31 20.49 -15.63
C LYS A 143 -19.16 20.52 -14.64
N GLN A 144 -19.42 20.10 -13.40
CA GLN A 144 -18.36 19.89 -12.41
C GLN A 144 -17.54 18.66 -12.84
N LYS A 145 -16.30 18.89 -13.24
CA LYS A 145 -15.32 17.82 -13.48
C LYS A 145 -14.64 17.50 -12.16
N GLN A 146 -14.58 16.23 -11.81
CA GLN A 146 -13.79 15.72 -10.70
C GLN A 146 -12.77 14.73 -11.23
N THR A 147 -11.53 14.90 -10.83
CA THR A 147 -10.40 14.06 -11.21
C THR A 147 -10.06 13.18 -10.01
N PRO A 148 -10.52 11.92 -9.97
CA PRO A 148 -10.31 11.07 -8.83
C PRO A 148 -8.85 10.64 -8.71
N TYR A 149 -8.39 10.54 -7.47
CA TYR A 149 -7.14 9.89 -7.09
C TYR A 149 -7.40 8.80 -6.05
N MET A 150 -6.43 7.90 -5.90
CA MET A 150 -6.45 6.87 -4.87
C MET A 150 -5.12 6.85 -4.12
N LYS A 151 -5.19 6.61 -2.81
CA LYS A 151 -4.06 6.37 -1.93
C LYS A 151 -4.31 5.08 -1.15
N ILE A 152 -3.29 4.24 -1.07
CA ILE A 152 -3.32 2.98 -0.34
C ILE A 152 -2.16 3.02 0.66
N THR A 153 -2.47 2.76 1.92
CA THR A 153 -1.48 2.64 2.99
C THR A 153 -1.33 1.18 3.37
N LEU A 154 -0.10 0.68 3.36
CA LEU A 154 0.25 -0.67 3.84
C LEU A 154 1.05 -0.54 5.13
N SER A 155 0.64 -1.29 6.15
CA SER A 155 1.25 -1.26 7.49
C SER A 155 1.35 -2.64 8.11
N HIS A 156 2.32 -2.81 9.01
CA HIS A 156 2.43 -3.97 9.87
C HIS A 156 1.43 -3.92 11.03
N MET A 157 1.09 -2.73 11.51
CA MET A 157 0.22 -2.51 12.66
C MET A 157 -1.10 -1.87 12.23
N GLU A 158 -2.12 -1.99 13.08
CA GLU A 158 -3.38 -1.29 12.88
C GLU A 158 -3.19 0.22 13.08
N LEU A 159 -3.77 1.00 12.17
CA LEU A 159 -3.78 2.46 12.16
C LEU A 159 -5.24 2.97 12.27
N PRO A 160 -5.81 3.01 13.49
CA PRO A 160 -7.21 3.43 13.68
C PRO A 160 -7.45 4.89 13.25
N GLU A 161 -6.43 5.74 13.40
CA GLU A 161 -6.43 7.15 12.96
C GLU A 161 -6.79 7.34 11.47
N LEU A 162 -6.45 6.38 10.60
CA LEU A 162 -6.81 6.44 9.18
C LEU A 162 -8.28 6.11 8.96
N VAL A 163 -8.83 5.19 9.76
CA VAL A 163 -10.25 4.83 9.71
C VAL A 163 -11.10 6.00 10.18
N GLU A 164 -10.67 6.69 11.23
CA GLU A 164 -11.32 7.93 11.72
C GLU A 164 -11.33 9.03 10.66
N LYS A 165 -10.27 9.11 9.84
CA LYS A 165 -10.18 10.01 8.68
C LYS A 165 -11.02 9.55 7.47
N GLY A 166 -11.74 8.44 7.57
CA GLY A 166 -12.63 7.92 6.53
C GLY A 166 -11.98 6.90 5.58
N ALA A 167 -10.77 6.41 5.87
CA ALA A 167 -10.16 5.35 5.07
C ALA A 167 -10.89 4.02 5.26
N THR A 168 -11.07 3.28 4.16
CA THR A 168 -11.62 1.92 4.21
C THR A 168 -10.55 0.92 4.64
N TYR A 169 -10.72 0.28 5.80
CA TYR A 169 -9.81 -0.72 6.33
C TYR A 169 -10.05 -2.11 5.72
N GLN A 170 -8.97 -2.82 5.42
CA GLN A 170 -8.96 -4.22 5.03
C GLN A 170 -7.95 -5.00 5.88
N SER A 171 -8.44 -6.07 6.52
CA SER A 171 -7.64 -6.90 7.40
C SER A 171 -6.56 -7.71 6.65
N PRO A 172 -5.40 -7.99 7.26
CA PRO A 172 -4.35 -8.78 6.64
C PRO A 172 -4.77 -10.18 6.24
N LEU A 173 -4.25 -10.65 5.11
CA LEU A 173 -4.39 -12.04 4.73
C LEU A 173 -3.55 -12.93 5.67
N LYS A 174 -4.23 -13.82 6.41
CA LYS A 174 -3.59 -14.82 7.27
C LYS A 174 -3.49 -16.13 6.51
N ARG A 175 -2.26 -16.57 6.21
CA ARG A 175 -2.10 -17.85 5.52
C ARG A 175 -2.29 -18.98 6.52
N LYS A 176 -3.26 -19.87 6.24
CA LYS A 176 -3.43 -21.10 7.00
C LYS A 176 -2.34 -22.09 6.57
N LEU A 177 -1.64 -22.68 7.54
CA LEU A 177 -0.77 -23.83 7.29
C LEU A 177 -1.56 -24.93 6.58
N SER A 178 -0.94 -25.58 5.59
CA SER A 178 -1.58 -26.68 4.89
C SER A 178 -1.94 -27.81 5.87
N LYS A 179 -2.96 -28.62 5.53
CA LYS A 179 -3.39 -29.75 6.38
C LYS A 179 -2.21 -30.68 6.70
N SER A 180 -1.34 -30.94 5.71
CA SER A 180 -0.16 -31.78 5.87
C SER A 180 0.90 -31.14 6.77
N ALA A 181 1.20 -29.85 6.59
CA ALA A 181 2.14 -29.13 7.45
C ALA A 181 1.65 -29.10 8.91
N ARG A 182 0.36 -28.84 9.12
CA ARG A 182 -0.27 -28.85 10.44
C ARG A 182 -0.22 -30.23 11.09
N ALA A 183 -0.48 -31.30 10.33
CA ALA A 183 -0.37 -32.67 10.81
C ALA A 183 1.07 -33.03 11.22
N ARG A 184 2.08 -32.63 10.42
CA ARG A 184 3.50 -32.85 10.75
C ARG A 184 3.92 -32.06 12.00
N ALA A 185 3.50 -30.80 12.13
CA ALA A 185 3.77 -29.99 13.32
C ALA A 185 3.16 -30.62 14.58
N LYS A 186 1.89 -31.05 14.52
CA LYS A 186 1.21 -31.74 15.63
C LYS A 186 1.91 -33.06 16.00
N LYS A 187 2.39 -33.83 15.01
CA LYS A 187 3.13 -35.07 15.26
C LYS A 187 4.48 -34.80 15.97
N ARG A 188 5.18 -33.71 15.60
CA ARG A 188 6.42 -33.30 16.27
C ARG A 188 6.16 -32.89 17.72
N GLN A 189 5.17 -32.03 17.96
CA GLN A 189 4.77 -31.62 19.31
C GLN A 189 4.45 -32.81 20.22
N LYS A 190 3.66 -33.78 19.73
CA LYS A 190 3.33 -34.99 20.50
C LYS A 190 4.56 -35.86 20.82
N LYS A 191 5.55 -35.91 19.91
CA LYS A 191 6.81 -36.63 20.14
C LYS A 191 7.67 -35.92 21.20
N ASP A 192 7.74 -34.59 21.14
CA ASP A 192 8.51 -33.78 22.09
C ASP A 192 7.89 -33.82 23.50
N GLU A 193 6.55 -33.83 23.60
CA GLU A 193 5.82 -34.04 24.85
C GLU A 193 6.08 -35.43 25.46
N ALA A 194 6.05 -36.48 24.63
CA ALA A 194 6.36 -37.84 25.08
C ALA A 194 7.82 -37.97 25.56
N ASN A 195 8.76 -37.31 24.88
CA ASN A 195 10.18 -37.34 25.26
C ASN A 195 10.46 -36.56 26.56
N LYS A 196 9.71 -35.48 26.83
CA LYS A 196 9.79 -34.75 28.11
C LYS A 196 9.22 -35.57 29.28
N GLN A 197 8.20 -36.40 29.05
CA GLN A 197 7.64 -37.27 30.08
C GLN A 197 8.50 -38.51 30.38
N ALA A 198 9.37 -38.93 29.45
CA ALA A 198 10.19 -40.13 29.62
C ALA A 198 11.34 -39.96 30.64
N GLY A 199 11.74 -38.72 30.96
CA GLY A 199 12.82 -38.43 31.93
C GLY A 199 14.19 -38.99 31.53
N PRO A 200 15.31 -38.40 31.98
CA PRO A 200 16.62 -39.02 31.80
C PRO A 200 16.69 -40.26 32.69
N THR A 201 16.50 -41.44 32.10
CA THR A 201 16.79 -42.71 32.78
C THR A 201 18.28 -42.69 33.13
N SER A 202 18.58 -42.46 34.41
CA SER A 202 19.95 -42.49 34.93
C SER A 202 20.49 -43.91 34.74
N VAL A 203 21.26 -44.12 33.69
CA VAL A 203 21.94 -45.39 33.44
C VAL A 203 23.03 -45.51 34.50
N ALA A 204 22.80 -46.36 35.51
CA ALA A 204 23.80 -46.67 36.52
C ALA A 204 24.99 -47.39 35.86
N PRO A 205 26.24 -47.01 36.19
CA PRO A 205 27.43 -47.64 35.62
C PRO A 205 27.57 -49.08 36.13
N ALA A 206 27.64 -50.03 35.18
CA ALA A 206 27.83 -51.43 35.47
C ALA A 206 29.22 -51.68 36.08
N SER A 207 29.24 -52.19 37.30
CA SER A 207 30.44 -52.67 37.99
C SER A 207 30.95 -53.96 37.35
N VAL A 208 32.20 -53.93 36.88
CA VAL A 208 32.94 -55.06 36.31
C VAL A 208 33.46 -55.95 37.46
N PRO A 209 33.16 -57.25 37.52
CA PRO A 209 33.76 -58.16 38.50
C PRO A 209 35.14 -58.63 38.02
N SER A 210 36.06 -58.75 38.99
CA SER A 210 37.46 -59.21 38.84
C SER A 210 37.59 -60.72 38.78
#